data_AF-A0A3S4JPL9-F1
#
_entry.id   AF-A0A3S4JPL9-F1
#
_cell.length_a   1.000
_cell.length_b   1.000
_cell.length_c   1.000
_cell.angle_alpha   90.00
_cell.angle_beta   90.00
_cell.angle_gamma   90.00
#
_symmetry.space_group_name_H-M   'P 1'
#
loop_
_entity.id
_entity.type
_entity.pdbx_description
1 polymer ?
#
loop_
_entity_poly.entity_id
_entity_poly.type
_entity_poly.pdbx_seq_one_letter_code
_entity_poly.pdbx_strand_id
1 'polypeptide(L)'
;MEGERQIPLAQRRIGSPLLWSPSEEEDEMLRRDWEELMDLIVLGHVERITARHGEVLQLRPKAANSKALTEAIGEQGQPIMTLPRGFYLKKSFTAALLARHFLI
;
A
#
# COMPACT_ATOMS: atom_id res chain seq x y z
N MET A 1 15.56 3.09 -15.21
CA MET A 1 15.77 2.28 -16.42
C MET A 1 14.48 1.63 -16.89
N GLU A 2 14.11 0.40 -16.53
CA GLU A 2 12.99 -0.30 -17.22
C GLU A 2 11.57 0.27 -16.98
N GLY A 3 11.36 1.05 -15.92
CA GLY A 3 10.08 1.71 -15.63
C GLY A 3 9.84 3.03 -16.39
N GLU A 4 10.81 3.49 -17.18
CA GLU A 4 10.76 4.80 -17.83
C GLU A 4 9.66 4.87 -18.90
N ARG A 5 8.93 6.00 -18.92
CA ARG A 5 7.81 6.22 -19.85
C ARG A 5 8.23 6.22 -21.31
N GLN A 6 9.49 6.56 -21.58
CA GLN A 6 10.04 6.63 -22.93
C GLN A 6 10.37 5.25 -23.52
N ILE A 7 10.54 4.22 -22.69
CA ILE A 7 10.82 2.86 -23.15
C ILE A 7 9.49 2.17 -23.49
N PRO A 8 9.26 1.79 -24.77
CA PRO A 8 8.06 1.05 -25.17
C PRO A 8 7.92 -0.23 -24.35
N LEU A 9 6.69 -0.60 -23.98
CA LEU A 9 6.41 -1.76 -23.12
C LEU A 9 7.09 -3.05 -23.64
N ALA A 10 7.02 -3.29 -24.95
CA ALA A 10 7.61 -4.46 -25.59
C ALA A 10 9.16 -4.50 -25.58
N GLN A 11 9.81 -3.38 -25.27
CA GLN A 11 11.27 -3.27 -25.21
C GLN A 11 11.82 -3.33 -23.78
N ARG A 12 10.92 -3.32 -22.77
CA ARG A 12 11.33 -3.41 -21.36
C ARG A 12 11.86 -4.80 -21.04
N ARG A 13 12.91 -4.85 -20.24
CA ARG A 13 13.59 -6.08 -19.83
C ARG A 13 13.14 -6.50 -18.43
N ILE A 14 13.17 -7.81 -18.19
CA ILE A 14 12.93 -8.38 -16.86
C ILE A 14 14.21 -8.22 -16.04
N GLY A 15 14.07 -7.68 -14.82
CA GLY A 15 15.18 -7.55 -13.87
C GLY A 15 15.49 -8.85 -13.13
N SER A 16 16.59 -8.87 -12.39
CA SER A 16 16.96 -10.01 -11.55
C SER A 16 15.89 -10.27 -10.48
N PRO A 17 15.53 -11.55 -10.23
CA PRO A 17 14.58 -11.88 -9.18
C PRO A 17 15.21 -11.69 -7.80
N LEU A 18 14.36 -11.49 -6.79
CA LEU A 18 14.75 -11.55 -5.39
C LEU A 18 13.69 -12.35 -4.59
N LEU A 19 14.14 -13.14 -3.63
CA LEU A 19 13.27 -13.72 -2.60
C LEU A 19 13.36 -12.82 -1.37
N TRP A 20 12.22 -12.42 -0.84
CA TRP A 20 12.15 -11.51 0.30
C TRP A 20 11.18 -12.04 1.35
N SER A 21 11.58 -11.81 2.60
CA SER A 21 10.75 -11.85 3.79
C SER A 21 11.20 -10.68 4.67
N PRO A 22 10.31 -10.03 5.43
CA PRO A 22 10.67 -8.87 6.22
C PRO A 22 11.71 -9.23 7.28
N SER A 23 12.68 -8.34 7.52
CA SER A 23 13.45 -8.38 8.75
C SER A 23 12.58 -8.03 9.96
N GLU A 24 13.08 -8.23 11.18
CA GLU A 24 12.36 -7.84 12.41
C GLU A 24 12.01 -6.35 12.42
N GLU A 25 12.92 -5.48 11.95
CA GLU A 25 12.68 -4.04 11.83
C GLU A 25 11.61 -3.74 10.77
N GLU A 26 11.67 -4.38 9.60
CA GLU A 26 10.67 -4.19 8.53
C GLU A 26 9.28 -4.67 8.97
N ASP A 27 9.21 -5.80 9.67
CA ASP A 27 7.97 -6.36 10.21
C ASP A 27 7.35 -5.41 11.24
N GLU A 28 8.15 -4.87 12.15
CA GLU A 28 7.70 -3.88 13.14
C GLU A 28 7.16 -2.60 12.48
N MET A 29 7.82 -2.09 11.43
CA MET A 29 7.33 -0.94 10.68
C MET A 29 5.99 -1.24 9.99
N LEU A 30 5.87 -2.40 9.34
CA LEU A 30 4.64 -2.83 8.68
C LEU A 30 3.49 -3.02 9.68
N ARG A 31 3.79 -3.62 10.83
CA ARG A 31 2.85 -3.85 11.93
C ARG A 31 2.29 -2.53 12.46
N ARG A 32 3.16 -1.57 12.78
CA ARG A 32 2.74 -0.24 13.28
C ARG A 32 1.79 0.47 12.32
N ASP A 33 2.14 0.51 11.05
CA ASP A 33 1.29 1.17 10.05
C ASP A 33 -0.03 0.42 9.84
N TRP A 34 0.01 -0.93 9.87
CA TRP A 34 -1.20 -1.73 9.78
C TRP A 34 -2.12 -1.47 10.97
N GLU A 35 -1.60 -1.45 12.19
CA GLU A 35 -2.35 -1.14 13.41
C GLU A 35 -2.99 0.26 13.32
N GLU A 36 -2.23 1.29 12.96
CA GLU A 36 -2.75 2.67 12.76
C GLU A 36 -3.90 2.72 11.73
N LEU A 37 -3.70 2.07 10.57
CA LEU A 37 -4.68 2.05 9.50
C LEU A 37 -5.93 1.26 9.88
N MET A 38 -5.77 0.16 10.60
CA MET A 38 -6.87 -0.67 11.09
C MET A 38 -7.68 0.03 12.17
N ASP A 39 -7.05 0.77 13.08
CA ASP A 39 -7.75 1.60 14.07
C ASP A 39 -8.68 2.59 13.39
N LEU A 40 -8.21 3.28 12.35
CA LEU A 40 -9.05 4.19 11.56
C LEU A 40 -10.21 3.47 10.86
N ILE A 41 -10.01 2.23 10.39
CA ILE A 41 -11.09 1.44 9.77
C ILE A 41 -12.12 1.03 10.82
N VAL A 42 -11.68 0.46 11.93
CA VAL A 42 -12.55 -0.11 12.97
C VAL A 42 -13.34 0.98 13.72
N LEU A 43 -12.73 2.16 13.92
CA LEU A 43 -13.40 3.32 14.50
C LEU A 43 -14.32 4.08 13.50
N GLY A 44 -14.49 3.56 12.30
CA GLY A 44 -15.37 4.14 11.28
C GLY A 44 -14.84 5.39 10.61
N HIS A 45 -13.54 5.66 10.73
CA HIS A 45 -12.82 6.78 10.11
C HIS A 45 -12.20 6.42 8.76
N VAL A 46 -12.68 5.35 8.10
CA VAL A 46 -12.14 4.86 6.82
C VAL A 46 -12.04 5.94 5.76
N GLU A 47 -13.00 6.87 5.68
CA GLU A 47 -13.01 7.96 4.70
C GLU A 47 -11.93 9.02 4.96
N ARG A 48 -11.46 9.16 6.20
CA ARG A 48 -10.38 10.09 6.59
C ARG A 48 -8.99 9.58 6.19
N ILE A 49 -8.87 8.29 5.88
CA ILE A 49 -7.58 7.70 5.48
C ILE A 49 -7.16 8.25 4.10
N THR A 50 -6.05 8.98 4.11
CA THR A 50 -5.34 9.50 2.91
C THR A 50 -4.01 8.77 2.67
N ALA A 51 -3.41 9.01 1.51
CA ALA A 51 -2.08 8.47 1.13
C ALA A 51 -0.91 8.93 2.04
N ARG A 52 -1.16 9.86 2.97
CA ARG A 52 -0.17 10.35 3.93
C ARG A 52 -0.03 9.45 5.17
N HIS A 53 -1.07 8.68 5.51
CA HIS A 53 -1.03 7.75 6.65
C HIS A 53 -0.06 6.59 6.40
N GLY A 54 0.46 6.05 7.51
CA GLY A 54 1.55 5.09 7.55
C GLY A 54 2.88 5.63 7.05
N GLU A 55 3.99 5.01 7.42
CA GLU A 55 5.34 5.35 6.98
C GLU A 55 5.75 4.54 5.73
N VAL A 56 5.49 3.23 5.75
CA VAL A 56 5.90 2.22 4.77
C VAL A 56 4.74 1.43 4.17
N LEU A 57 3.61 1.34 4.86
CA LEU A 57 2.36 0.76 4.39
C LEU A 57 1.31 1.87 4.22
N GLN A 58 0.47 1.78 3.20
CA GLN A 58 -0.65 2.71 3.02
C GLN A 58 -1.90 2.04 2.49
N LEU A 59 -3.04 2.65 2.78
CA LEU A 59 -4.33 2.25 2.24
C LEU A 59 -4.74 3.20 1.11
N ARG A 60 -5.10 2.66 -0.07
CA ARG A 60 -5.55 3.44 -1.23
C ARG A 60 -6.76 2.80 -1.90
N PRO A 61 -7.60 3.58 -2.60
CA PRO A 61 -8.66 3.02 -3.43
C PRO A 61 -8.11 1.97 -4.41
N LYS A 62 -8.76 0.82 -4.48
CA LYS A 62 -8.43 -0.30 -5.39
C LYS A 62 -9.72 -0.77 -6.08
N ALA A 63 -10.36 0.15 -6.79
CA ALA A 63 -11.60 -0.12 -7.51
C ALA A 63 -11.35 -0.33 -9.00
N ALA A 64 -12.10 -1.23 -9.64
CA ALA A 64 -12.08 -1.41 -11.10
C ALA A 64 -12.56 -0.15 -11.85
N ASN A 65 -13.44 0.62 -11.22
CA ASN A 65 -13.93 1.91 -11.68
C ASN A 65 -14.45 2.72 -10.47
N SER A 66 -14.77 4.00 -10.67
CA SER A 66 -15.25 4.89 -9.61
C SER A 66 -16.67 4.59 -9.10
N LYS A 67 -17.35 3.57 -9.65
CA LYS A 67 -18.71 3.16 -9.27
C LYS A 67 -18.72 1.92 -8.37
N ALA A 68 -17.60 1.22 -8.22
CA ALA A 68 -17.52 0.07 -7.34
C ALA A 68 -17.55 0.52 -5.87
N LEU A 69 -18.47 -0.05 -5.10
CA LEU A 69 -18.64 0.25 -3.69
C LEU A 69 -18.59 -1.05 -2.88
N THR A 70 -18.13 -0.93 -1.63
CA THR A 70 -18.11 -2.00 -0.64
C THR A 70 -18.61 -1.47 0.71
N GLU A 71 -19.11 -2.35 1.56
CA GLU A 71 -19.57 -1.99 2.90
C GLU A 71 -18.38 -1.67 3.81
N ALA A 72 -18.56 -0.67 4.68
CA ALA A 72 -17.66 -0.33 5.76
C ALA A 72 -18.47 0.19 6.96
N ILE A 73 -17.77 0.50 8.06
CA ILE A 73 -18.35 1.10 9.26
C ILE A 73 -18.16 2.62 9.20
N GLY A 74 -19.22 3.38 9.50
CA GLY A 74 -19.19 4.83 9.65
C GLY A 74 -18.93 5.26 11.09
N GLU A 75 -18.73 6.56 11.30
CA GLU A 75 -18.31 7.13 12.60
C GLU A 75 -19.26 6.88 13.77
N GLN A 76 -20.54 6.51 13.52
CA GLN A 76 -21.52 6.18 14.56
C GLN A 76 -21.82 4.67 14.61
N GLY A 77 -20.96 3.84 14.02
CA GLY A 77 -21.13 2.38 13.96
C GLY A 77 -22.13 1.91 12.90
N GLN A 78 -22.72 2.82 12.12
CA GLN A 78 -23.66 2.49 11.06
C GLN A 78 -22.94 1.91 9.84
N PRO A 79 -23.55 0.97 9.09
CA PRO A 79 -23.04 0.56 7.80
C PRO A 79 -23.01 1.74 6.81
N ILE A 80 -21.93 1.88 6.05
CA ILE A 80 -21.78 2.85 4.97
C ILE A 80 -21.25 2.17 3.71
N MET A 81 -21.43 2.80 2.55
CA MET A 81 -20.81 2.36 1.30
C MET A 81 -19.63 3.28 0.96
N THR A 82 -18.46 2.70 0.72
CA THR A 82 -17.24 3.42 0.32
C THR A 82 -16.58 2.73 -0.87
N LEU A 83 -15.65 3.40 -1.54
CA LEU A 83 -14.77 2.75 -2.51
C LEU A 83 -13.97 1.62 -1.84
N PRO A 84 -13.80 0.46 -2.48
CA PRO A 84 -12.92 -0.59 -1.98
C PRO A 84 -11.49 -0.07 -1.90
N ARG A 85 -10.81 -0.42 -0.82
CA ARG A 85 -9.42 -0.01 -0.56
C ARG A 85 -8.52 -1.23 -0.46
N GLY A 86 -7.26 -1.05 -0.80
CA GLY A 86 -6.22 -2.07 -0.68
C GLY A 86 -4.98 -1.50 -0.02
N PHE A 87 -4.20 -2.39 0.60
CA PHE A 87 -2.89 -2.06 1.15
C PHE A 87 -1.83 -2.03 0.04
N TYR A 88 -0.90 -1.09 0.17
CA TYR A 88 0.22 -0.91 -0.75
C TYR A 88 1.49 -0.61 0.05
N LEU A 89 2.59 -1.29 -0.31
CA LEU A 89 3.92 -0.90 0.15
C LEU A 89 4.32 0.42 -0.52
N LYS A 90 4.81 1.37 0.27
CA LYS A 90 5.30 2.65 -0.26
C LYS A 90 6.60 2.45 -1.04
N LYS A 91 6.83 3.37 -1.98
CA LYS A 91 8.03 3.37 -2.81
C LYS A 91 9.33 3.48 -2.00
N SER A 92 9.30 4.21 -0.88
CA SER A 92 10.45 4.34 0.03
C SER A 92 10.86 2.97 0.59
N PHE A 93 9.88 2.18 1.05
CA PHE A 93 10.09 0.84 1.59
C PHE A 93 10.70 -0.11 0.54
N THR A 94 10.07 -0.22 -0.64
CA THR A 94 10.57 -1.12 -1.68
C THR A 94 11.89 -0.66 -2.30
N ALA A 95 12.16 0.64 -2.35
CA ALA A 95 13.45 1.17 -2.79
C ALA A 95 14.58 0.78 -1.83
N ALA A 96 14.36 0.90 -0.51
CA ALA A 96 15.33 0.49 0.50
C ALA A 96 15.62 -1.02 0.44
N LEU A 97 14.56 -1.84 0.27
CA LEU A 97 14.66 -3.28 0.09
C LEU A 97 15.51 -3.65 -1.14
N LEU A 98 15.25 -3.05 -2.29
CA LEU A 98 16.02 -3.29 -3.51
C LEU A 98 17.47 -2.83 -3.38
N ALA A 99 17.71 -1.68 -2.75
CA ALA A 99 19.05 -1.18 -2.49
C ALA A 99 19.86 -2.14 -1.61
N ARG A 100 19.25 -2.66 -0.53
CA ARG A 100 19.90 -3.63 0.37
C ARG A 100 20.29 -4.93 -0.31
N HIS A 101 19.55 -5.37 -1.32
CA HIS A 101 19.80 -6.64 -1.99
C HIS A 101 20.75 -6.54 -3.20
N PHE A 102 20.73 -5.42 -3.94
CA PHE A 102 21.47 -5.30 -5.20
C PHE A 102 22.61 -4.26 -5.18
N LEU A 103 22.66 -3.36 -4.21
CA LEU A 103 23.65 -2.27 -4.15
C LEU A 103 24.60 -2.34 -2.96
N ILE A 104 24.25 -3.12 -1.93
CA ILE A 104 25.06 -3.42 -0.75
C ILE A 104 25.48 -4.88 -0.85
#